data_AF-A0AAE4UAN9-F1
#
_entry.id   AF-A0AAE4UAN9-F1
#
_cell.length_a   1.000
_cell.length_b   1.000
_cell.length_c   1.000
_cell.angle_alpha   90.00
_cell.angle_beta   90.00
_cell.angle_gamma   90.00
#
_symmetry.space_group_name_H-M   'P 1'
#
loop_
_entity.id
_entity.type
_entity.pdbx_description
1 polymer ?
#
loop_
_entity_poly.entity_id
_entity_poly.type
_entity_poly.pdbx_seq_one_letter_code
_entity_poly.pdbx_strand_id
1 'polypeptide(L)'
;MTDAGSGRVWGTIPPTRLPGGLRKKPLQERSKAAIRNVLDVAAQIVLEQGVDALVGSPTLLLERSGFSKGSFYAFFETPDSVLDELALQCMLDSREEQAKLFSDPGFGTWTEFVDALVDQYCDWFRIPLVRAIWVGQRFTANTRLRDRIWIEEMAVMLHAELSGYEGCFENLTLTQCEVVVEVLERLGQVAFRDDPDGSESVIDEMRTLVHGYLAVCQ
;
A
#
# COMPACT_ATOMS: atom_id res chain seq x y z
N MET A 1 12.25 39.23 0.97
CA MET A 1 11.84 38.82 2.32
C MET A 1 11.08 37.53 2.12
N THR A 2 11.83 36.43 2.23
CA THR A 2 11.48 35.04 1.94
C THR A 2 10.48 34.53 2.96
N ASP A 3 9.28 34.15 2.50
CA ASP A 3 8.37 33.31 3.29
C ASP A 3 8.68 31.86 2.92
N ALA A 4 9.29 31.16 3.88
CA ALA A 4 9.69 29.78 3.76
C ALA A 4 8.64 28.93 4.47
N GLY A 5 8.13 27.91 3.77
CA GLY A 5 7.55 26.72 4.38
C GLY A 5 6.19 26.93 5.04
N SER A 6 5.13 27.04 4.23
CA SER A 6 3.83 26.57 4.69
C SER A 6 3.89 25.05 4.80
N GLY A 7 4.31 24.56 5.98
CA GLY A 7 4.27 23.14 6.30
C GLY A 7 2.86 22.61 6.05
N ARG A 8 2.69 21.89 4.94
CA ARG A 8 1.43 21.22 4.60
C ARG A 8 1.28 20.06 5.59
N VAL A 9 0.60 20.35 6.69
CA VAL A 9 0.13 19.32 7.62
C VAL A 9 -0.96 18.57 6.89
N TRP A 10 -0.62 17.42 6.30
CA TRP A 10 -1.62 16.46 5.86
C TRP A 10 -2.36 16.00 7.11
N GLY A 11 -3.50 16.63 7.36
CA GLY A 11 -4.42 16.22 8.41
C GLY A 11 -4.69 14.73 8.22
N THR A 12 -4.55 13.96 9.30
CA THR A 12 -4.77 12.52 9.39
C THR A 12 -5.68 12.02 8.27
N ILE A 13 -5.10 11.28 7.30
CA ILE A 13 -5.87 10.55 6.28
C ILE A 13 -7.04 9.92 7.04
N PRO A 14 -8.30 10.33 6.79
CA PRO A 14 -9.42 9.85 7.57
C PRO A 14 -9.34 8.32 7.56
N PRO A 15 -9.45 7.63 8.71
CA PRO A 15 -9.34 6.18 8.72
C PRO A 15 -10.46 5.65 7.83
N THR A 16 -10.07 5.24 6.63
CA THR A 16 -11.00 4.82 5.59
C THR A 16 -11.77 3.66 6.21
N ARG A 17 -13.07 3.86 6.48
CA ARG A 17 -13.94 2.89 7.20
C ARG A 17 -14.31 1.69 6.32
N LEU A 18 -13.35 1.18 5.57
CA LEU A 18 -13.56 0.13 4.60
C LEU A 18 -13.35 -1.24 5.25
N PRO A 19 -14.12 -2.27 4.83
CA PRO A 19 -14.19 -3.52 5.59
C PRO A 19 -12.96 -4.42 5.40
N GLY A 20 -11.91 -4.30 6.21
CA GLY A 20 -10.92 -5.37 6.35
C GLY A 20 -11.56 -6.76 6.53
N GLY A 21 -10.76 -7.81 6.58
CA GLY A 21 -11.27 -9.18 6.74
C GLY A 21 -12.17 -9.43 7.95
N LEU A 22 -12.11 -8.55 8.94
CA LEU A 22 -12.84 -8.69 10.18
C LEU A 22 -14.35 -8.42 10.01
N ARG A 23 -15.17 -9.42 10.36
CA ARG A 23 -16.64 -9.29 10.50
C ARG A 23 -17.03 -8.27 11.56
N LYS A 24 -16.20 -8.12 12.61
CA LYS A 24 -16.38 -7.14 13.68
C LYS A 24 -15.03 -6.75 14.26
N LYS A 25 -14.81 -5.44 14.47
CA LYS A 25 -13.60 -4.96 15.14
C LYS A 25 -13.57 -5.39 16.61
N PRO A 26 -12.48 -6.03 17.08
CA PRO A 26 -12.32 -6.37 18.49
C PRO A 26 -12.20 -5.12 19.35
N LEU A 27 -13.01 -5.02 20.41
CA LEU A 27 -12.96 -3.90 21.36
C LEU A 27 -12.03 -4.18 22.55
N GLN A 28 -11.92 -5.45 22.94
CA GLN A 28 -11.12 -5.87 24.10
C GLN A 28 -9.67 -6.15 23.69
N GLU A 29 -8.72 -5.72 24.53
CA GLU A 29 -7.27 -5.93 24.28
C GLU A 29 -6.89 -7.39 24.08
N ARG A 30 -7.52 -8.30 24.83
CA ARG A 30 -7.31 -9.74 24.65
C ARG A 30 -7.68 -10.22 23.24
N SER A 31 -8.81 -9.75 22.70
CA SER A 31 -9.25 -10.13 21.36
C SER A 31 -8.37 -9.50 20.28
N LYS A 32 -7.92 -8.25 20.48
CA LYS A 32 -6.94 -7.60 19.59
C LYS A 32 -5.63 -8.38 19.53
N ALA A 33 -5.08 -8.74 20.70
CA ALA A 33 -3.86 -9.53 20.78
C ALA A 33 -4.00 -10.90 20.10
N ALA A 34 -5.16 -11.55 20.27
CA ALA A 34 -5.43 -12.83 19.63
C ALA A 34 -5.53 -12.71 18.09
N ILE A 35 -6.17 -11.67 17.57
CA ILE A 35 -6.23 -11.39 16.13
C ILE A 35 -4.85 -11.09 15.58
N ARG A 36 -4.05 -10.26 16.27
CA ARG A 36 -2.66 -9.99 15.85
C ARG A 36 -1.85 -11.28 15.75
N ASN A 37 -1.94 -12.18 16.74
CA ASN A 37 -1.27 -13.48 16.66
C ASN A 37 -1.74 -14.33 15.47
N VAL A 38 -3.04 -14.30 15.14
CA VAL A 38 -3.56 -14.98 13.93
C VAL A 38 -2.96 -14.37 12.66
N LEU A 39 -2.87 -13.04 12.57
CA LEU A 39 -2.27 -12.35 11.43
C LEU A 39 -0.76 -12.62 11.33
N ASP A 40 -0.03 -12.63 12.44
CA ASP A 40 1.40 -12.95 12.46
C ASP A 40 1.66 -14.37 11.92
N VAL A 41 0.85 -15.35 12.36
CA VAL A 41 0.92 -16.72 11.84
C VAL A 41 0.51 -16.81 10.38
N ALA A 42 -0.51 -16.06 9.96
CA ALA A 42 -0.92 -16.01 8.56
C ALA A 42 0.19 -15.42 7.67
N ALA A 43 0.86 -14.36 8.11
CA ALA A 43 2.02 -13.80 7.41
C ALA A 43 3.15 -14.82 7.28
N GLN A 44 3.45 -15.58 8.33
CA GLN A 44 4.44 -16.67 8.26
C GLN A 44 4.05 -17.75 7.24
N ILE A 45 2.78 -18.18 7.22
CA ILE A 45 2.30 -19.15 6.23
C ILE A 45 2.47 -18.62 4.81
N VAL A 46 2.11 -17.36 4.56
CA VAL A 46 2.26 -16.72 3.25
C VAL A 46 3.72 -16.68 2.81
N LEU A 47 4.64 -16.33 3.72
CA LEU A 47 6.07 -16.26 3.42
C LEU A 47 6.71 -17.63 3.20
N GLU A 48 6.28 -18.66 3.94
CA GLU A 48 6.86 -20.01 3.84
C GLU A 48 6.28 -20.85 2.70
N GLN A 49 4.97 -20.73 2.46
CA GLN A 49 4.20 -21.66 1.63
C GLN A 49 3.35 -20.97 0.56
N GLY A 50 3.40 -19.64 0.50
CA GLY A 50 2.63 -18.84 -0.44
C GLY A 50 1.19 -18.60 0.00
N VAL A 51 0.54 -17.68 -0.71
CA VAL A 51 -0.85 -17.26 -0.44
C VAL A 51 -1.83 -18.43 -0.53
N ASP A 52 -1.61 -19.37 -1.45
CA ASP A 52 -2.50 -20.52 -1.68
C ASP A 52 -2.64 -21.43 -0.46
N ALA A 53 -1.57 -21.57 0.31
CA ALA A 53 -1.57 -22.34 1.54
C ALA A 53 -2.42 -21.68 2.63
N LEU A 54 -2.46 -20.35 2.67
CA LEU A 54 -3.32 -19.61 3.59
C LEU A 54 -4.79 -19.70 3.16
N VAL A 55 -5.09 -19.40 1.91
CA VAL A 55 -6.49 -19.26 1.46
C VAL A 55 -7.20 -20.59 1.19
N GLY A 56 -6.46 -21.67 0.94
CA GLY A 56 -7.04 -22.98 0.63
C GLY A 56 -7.82 -23.62 1.78
N SER A 57 -7.39 -23.40 3.04
CA SER A 57 -8.06 -23.94 4.23
C SER A 57 -7.61 -23.23 5.51
N PRO A 58 -8.50 -22.99 6.49
CA PRO A 58 -8.09 -22.41 7.77
C PRO A 58 -7.32 -23.39 8.66
N THR A 59 -7.28 -24.70 8.36
CA THR A 59 -6.72 -25.73 9.27
C THR A 59 -5.31 -25.41 9.74
N LEU A 60 -4.38 -25.16 8.79
CA LEU A 60 -2.98 -24.87 9.11
C LEU A 60 -2.85 -23.60 9.98
N LEU A 61 -3.63 -22.57 9.66
CA LEU A 61 -3.68 -21.33 10.43
C LEU A 61 -4.17 -21.58 11.86
N LEU A 62 -5.25 -22.34 12.04
CA LEU A 62 -5.81 -22.67 13.36
C LEU A 62 -4.84 -23.50 14.20
N GLU A 63 -4.19 -24.49 13.59
CA GLU A 63 -3.21 -25.36 14.26
C GLU A 63 -2.00 -24.54 14.76
N ARG A 64 -1.43 -23.68 13.90
CA ARG A 64 -0.25 -22.89 14.26
C ARG A 64 -0.55 -21.72 15.21
N SER A 65 -1.71 -21.08 15.07
CA SER A 65 -2.11 -19.96 15.93
C SER A 65 -2.70 -20.39 17.27
N GLY A 66 -3.09 -21.67 17.41
CA GLY A 66 -3.88 -22.16 18.55
C GLY A 66 -5.29 -21.57 18.61
N PHE A 67 -5.74 -20.90 17.54
CA PHE A 67 -7.04 -20.26 17.48
C PHE A 67 -8.13 -21.30 17.25
N SER A 68 -9.21 -21.24 18.02
CA SER A 68 -10.29 -22.23 17.85
C SER A 68 -11.07 -21.98 16.56
N LYS A 69 -11.61 -23.04 15.94
CA LYS A 69 -12.50 -22.92 14.77
C LYS A 69 -13.71 -22.03 15.03
N GLY A 70 -14.31 -22.11 16.23
CA GLY A 70 -15.42 -21.26 16.62
C GLY A 70 -15.04 -19.78 16.72
N SER A 71 -13.87 -19.49 17.31
CA SER A 71 -13.32 -18.14 17.39
C SER A 71 -12.99 -17.59 16.01
N PHE A 72 -12.46 -18.42 15.11
CA PHE A 72 -12.18 -18.04 13.73
C PHE A 72 -13.42 -17.47 13.04
N TYR A 73 -14.51 -18.25 12.98
CA TYR A 73 -15.73 -17.81 12.29
C TYR A 73 -16.48 -16.66 12.98
N ALA A 74 -16.15 -16.38 14.24
CA ALA A 74 -16.62 -15.19 14.93
C ALA A 74 -15.98 -13.89 14.39
N PHE A 75 -14.76 -13.96 13.86
CA PHE A 75 -14.00 -12.79 13.37
C PHE A 75 -13.77 -12.78 11.86
N PHE A 76 -13.51 -13.92 11.24
CA PHE A 76 -13.24 -14.06 9.80
C PHE A 76 -14.30 -14.95 9.18
N GLU A 77 -14.81 -14.57 8.00
CA GLU A 77 -15.78 -15.39 7.29
C GLU A 77 -15.11 -16.55 6.56
N THR A 78 -13.99 -16.25 5.90
CA THR A 78 -13.20 -17.20 5.12
C THR A 78 -11.70 -16.99 5.36
N PRO A 79 -10.84 -17.94 4.94
CA PRO A 79 -9.41 -17.71 4.87
C PRO A 79 -9.02 -16.51 4.01
N ASP A 80 -9.74 -16.23 2.92
CA ASP A 80 -9.54 -15.00 2.13
C ASP A 80 -9.76 -13.74 2.96
N SER A 81 -10.70 -13.76 3.92
CA SER A 81 -10.87 -12.64 4.84
C SER A 81 -9.59 -12.40 5.66
N VAL A 82 -8.83 -13.44 6.03
CA VAL A 82 -7.56 -13.25 6.73
C VAL A 82 -6.54 -12.55 5.82
N LEU A 83 -6.49 -12.93 4.54
CA LEU A 83 -5.64 -12.27 3.55
C LEU A 83 -6.05 -10.81 3.35
N ASP A 84 -7.35 -10.51 3.29
CA ASP A 84 -7.86 -9.13 3.19
C ASP A 84 -7.44 -8.27 4.38
N GLU A 85 -7.47 -8.83 5.59
CA GLU A 85 -7.01 -8.13 6.79
C GLU A 85 -5.49 -7.94 6.78
N LEU A 86 -4.72 -8.94 6.32
CA LEU A 86 -3.27 -8.81 6.15
C LEU A 86 -2.90 -7.70 5.17
N ALA A 87 -3.55 -7.66 4.01
CA ALA A 87 -3.36 -6.62 3.01
C ALA A 87 -3.69 -5.24 3.62
N LEU A 88 -4.80 -5.12 4.34
CA LEU A 88 -5.16 -3.89 5.04
C LEU A 88 -4.08 -3.45 6.04
N GLN A 89 -3.55 -4.36 6.87
CA GLN A 89 -2.49 -4.01 7.81
C GLN A 89 -1.22 -3.52 7.09
N CYS A 90 -0.83 -4.19 6.01
CA CYS A 90 0.28 -3.74 5.17
C CYS A 90 0.07 -2.30 4.67
N MET A 91 -1.12 -2.00 4.13
CA MET A 91 -1.45 -0.65 3.66
C MET A 91 -1.43 0.37 4.81
N LEU A 92 -1.93 0.00 6.00
CA LEU A 92 -1.93 0.88 7.17
C LEU A 92 -0.51 1.17 7.66
N ASP A 93 0.37 0.16 7.69
CA ASP A 93 1.76 0.31 8.11
C ASP A 93 2.55 1.22 7.16
N SER A 94 2.22 1.21 5.86
CA SER A 94 2.84 2.09 4.86
C SER A 94 2.47 3.57 5.01
N ARG A 95 1.41 3.91 5.76
CA ARG A 95 0.90 5.29 5.88
C ARG A 95 1.88 6.23 6.55
N GLU A 96 2.66 5.74 7.53
CA GLU A 96 3.62 6.59 8.24
C GLU A 96 4.72 7.06 7.30
N GLU A 97 5.30 6.16 6.51
CA GLU A 97 6.34 6.49 5.54
C GLU A 97 5.81 7.37 4.40
N GLN A 98 4.58 7.13 3.94
CA GLN A 98 3.92 8.02 2.97
C GLN A 98 3.76 9.42 3.54
N ALA A 99 3.23 9.54 4.76
CA ALA A 99 3.07 10.83 5.41
C ALA A 99 4.41 11.57 5.57
N LYS A 100 5.49 10.86 5.88
CA LYS A 100 6.85 11.43 5.95
C LYS A 100 7.29 11.98 4.60
N LEU A 101 7.16 11.20 3.52
CA LEU A 101 7.54 11.63 2.17
C LEU A 101 6.78 12.89 1.75
N PHE A 102 5.45 12.89 1.88
CA PHE A 102 4.60 14.01 1.44
C PHE A 102 4.70 15.24 2.35
N SER A 103 5.20 15.12 3.58
CA SER A 103 5.46 16.25 4.47
C SER A 103 6.89 16.77 4.40
N ASP A 104 7.77 16.17 3.61
CA ASP A 104 9.15 16.62 3.47
C ASP A 104 9.23 17.91 2.62
N PRO A 105 9.61 19.06 3.19
CA PRO A 105 9.77 20.30 2.43
C PRO A 105 11.07 20.32 1.60
N GLY A 106 11.86 19.24 1.63
CA GLY A 106 13.24 19.18 1.14
C GLY A 106 13.40 19.00 -0.37
N PHE A 107 12.33 18.77 -1.13
CA PHE A 107 12.41 18.60 -2.58
C PHE A 107 12.51 19.97 -3.28
N GLY A 108 13.63 20.21 -3.97
CA GLY A 108 13.87 21.45 -4.72
C GLY A 108 13.15 21.47 -6.08
N THR A 109 12.84 20.30 -6.62
CA THR A 109 12.13 20.14 -7.91
C THR A 109 11.11 19.01 -7.85
N TRP A 110 10.09 19.07 -8.70
CA TRP A 110 9.09 18.00 -8.80
C TRP A 110 9.71 16.67 -9.23
N THR A 111 10.78 16.71 -10.02
CA THR A 111 11.53 15.51 -10.45
C THR A 111 12.20 14.81 -9.28
N GLU A 112 12.78 15.55 -8.32
CA GLU A 112 13.37 14.98 -7.10
C GLU A 112 12.30 14.33 -6.21
N PHE A 113 11.13 14.96 -6.09
CA PHE A 113 9.99 14.37 -5.38
C PHE A 113 9.49 13.08 -6.04
N VAL A 114 9.33 13.10 -7.37
CA VAL A 114 8.95 11.90 -8.14
C VAL A 114 9.99 10.79 -7.95
N ASP A 115 11.26 11.15 -7.90
CA ASP A 115 12.32 10.17 -7.69
C ASP A 115 12.21 9.49 -6.32
N ALA A 116 11.95 10.26 -5.27
CA ALA A 116 11.72 9.74 -3.93
C ALA A 116 10.41 8.93 -3.83
N LEU A 117 9.37 9.31 -4.58
CA LEU A 117 8.13 8.54 -4.66
C LEU A 117 8.36 7.18 -5.31
N VAL A 118 9.11 7.11 -6.42
CA VAL A 118 9.52 5.86 -7.06
C VAL A 118 10.30 4.98 -6.08
N ASP A 119 11.25 5.56 -5.35
CA ASP A 119 12.06 4.84 -4.36
C ASP A 119 11.21 4.28 -3.21
N GLN A 120 10.23 5.06 -2.72
CA GLN A 120 9.29 4.61 -1.70
C GLN A 120 8.46 3.41 -2.16
N TYR A 121 7.96 3.39 -3.40
CA TYR A 121 7.28 2.22 -3.94
C TYR A 121 8.21 1.01 -4.03
N CYS A 122 9.47 1.22 -4.43
CA CYS A 122 10.45 0.14 -4.46
C CYS A 122 10.70 -0.44 -3.06
N ASP A 123 10.86 0.41 -2.05
CA ASP A 123 11.01 -0.03 -0.65
C ASP A 123 9.79 -0.79 -0.15
N TRP A 124 8.59 -0.38 -0.56
CA TRP A 124 7.36 -1.09 -0.24
C TRP A 124 7.36 -2.51 -0.84
N PHE A 125 7.71 -2.67 -2.12
CA PHE A 125 7.78 -3.98 -2.78
C PHE A 125 8.98 -4.85 -2.35
N ARG A 126 10.02 -4.28 -1.74
CA ARG A 126 11.10 -5.05 -1.12
C ARG A 126 10.61 -5.84 0.10
N ILE A 127 9.57 -5.37 0.78
CA ILE A 127 8.99 -6.09 1.93
C ILE A 127 8.42 -7.43 1.47
N PRO A 128 8.92 -8.57 1.99
CA PRO A 128 8.55 -9.89 1.48
C PRO A 128 7.05 -10.19 1.52
N LEU A 129 6.36 -9.76 2.59
CA LEU A 129 4.92 -10.00 2.75
C LEU A 129 4.11 -9.21 1.71
N VAL A 130 4.49 -7.95 1.46
CA VAL A 130 3.87 -7.10 0.44
C VAL A 130 4.04 -7.73 -0.92
N ARG A 131 5.28 -8.11 -1.28
CA ARG A 131 5.56 -8.78 -2.54
C ARG A 131 4.71 -10.04 -2.72
N ALA A 132 4.64 -10.88 -1.69
CA ALA A 132 3.85 -12.12 -1.74
C ALA A 132 2.35 -11.87 -1.98
N ILE A 133 1.79 -10.79 -1.41
CA ILE A 133 0.38 -10.43 -1.53
C ILE A 133 0.08 -9.71 -2.86
N TRP A 134 0.87 -8.69 -3.23
CA TRP A 134 0.61 -7.81 -4.38
C TRP A 134 1.07 -8.40 -5.71
N VAL A 135 2.20 -9.09 -5.80
CA VAL A 135 2.68 -9.66 -7.08
C VAL A 135 1.78 -10.81 -7.54
N GLY A 136 1.30 -11.63 -6.59
CA GLY A 136 0.39 -12.74 -6.88
C GLY A 136 -1.02 -12.30 -7.29
N GLN A 137 -1.40 -11.03 -7.05
CA GLN A 137 -2.69 -10.43 -7.45
C GLN A 137 -3.93 -11.21 -7.01
N ARG A 138 -3.85 -11.96 -5.91
CA ARG A 138 -4.96 -12.73 -5.33
C ARG A 138 -5.86 -11.87 -4.45
N PHE A 139 -6.30 -10.74 -5.02
CA PHE A 139 -7.18 -9.83 -4.32
C PHE A 139 -8.63 -10.28 -4.46
N THR A 140 -9.31 -10.39 -3.31
CA THR A 140 -10.76 -10.45 -3.26
C THR A 140 -11.37 -9.14 -3.76
N ALA A 141 -12.68 -9.13 -3.99
CA ALA A 141 -13.41 -7.90 -4.31
C ALA A 141 -13.24 -6.82 -3.22
N ASN A 142 -13.11 -7.24 -1.95
CA ASN A 142 -12.83 -6.33 -0.86
C ASN A 142 -11.45 -5.72 -1.03
N THR A 143 -10.38 -6.51 -1.12
CA THR A 143 -9.01 -5.98 -1.26
C THR A 143 -8.86 -5.08 -2.48
N ARG A 144 -9.44 -5.44 -3.64
CA ARG A 144 -9.45 -4.58 -4.84
C ARG A 144 -10.12 -3.23 -4.63
N LEU A 145 -11.20 -3.18 -3.85
CA LEU A 145 -11.84 -1.91 -3.53
C LEU A 145 -10.92 -1.03 -2.66
N ARG A 146 -10.05 -1.60 -1.83
CA ARG A 146 -9.19 -0.82 -0.90
C ARG A 146 -7.98 -0.34 -1.66
N ASP A 147 -7.42 -1.20 -2.48
CA ASP A 147 -6.40 -0.86 -3.45
C ASP A 147 -6.82 0.37 -4.25
N ARG A 148 -8.00 0.34 -4.88
CA ARG A 148 -8.55 1.51 -5.58
C ARG A 148 -8.68 2.75 -4.71
N ILE A 149 -9.23 2.63 -3.51
CA ILE A 149 -9.42 3.80 -2.65
C ILE A 149 -8.08 4.34 -2.16
N TRP A 150 -7.09 3.48 -1.96
CA TRP A 150 -5.73 3.89 -1.64
C TRP A 150 -5.07 4.60 -2.82
N ILE A 151 -5.28 4.13 -4.05
CA ILE A 151 -4.85 4.81 -5.27
C ILE A 151 -5.48 6.20 -5.38
N GLU A 152 -6.79 6.32 -5.14
CA GLU A 152 -7.51 7.59 -5.11
C GLU A 152 -6.96 8.54 -4.02
N GLU A 153 -6.72 8.03 -2.81
CA GLU A 153 -6.12 8.80 -1.70
C GLU A 153 -4.70 9.28 -2.06
N MET A 154 -3.87 8.40 -2.66
CA MET A 154 -2.52 8.73 -3.11
C MET A 154 -2.51 9.75 -4.23
N ALA A 155 -3.45 9.65 -5.17
CA ALA A 155 -3.60 10.59 -6.27
C ALA A 155 -3.95 12.01 -5.78
N VAL A 156 -4.78 12.12 -4.74
CA VAL A 156 -5.09 13.41 -4.09
C VAL A 156 -3.83 14.01 -3.45
N MET A 157 -3.04 13.21 -2.75
CA MET A 157 -1.78 13.68 -2.15
C MET A 157 -0.78 14.10 -3.21
N LEU A 158 -0.61 13.29 -4.27
CA LEU A 158 0.25 13.57 -5.41
C LEU A 158 -0.16 14.87 -6.12
N HIS A 159 -1.46 15.04 -6.37
CA HIS A 159 -1.99 16.26 -7.00
C HIS A 159 -1.63 17.50 -6.19
N ALA A 160 -1.94 17.48 -4.90
CA ALA A 160 -1.70 18.63 -4.02
C ALA A 160 -0.20 18.92 -3.81
N GLU A 161 0.67 17.90 -3.88
CA GLU A 161 2.12 18.10 -3.85
C GLU A 161 2.63 18.71 -5.16
N LEU A 162 2.26 18.14 -6.31
CA LEU A 162 2.69 18.64 -7.63
C LEU A 162 2.17 20.05 -7.92
N SER A 163 0.94 20.39 -7.52
CA SER A 163 0.41 21.75 -7.62
C SER A 163 1.15 22.78 -6.74
N GLY A 164 2.03 22.33 -5.84
CA GLY A 164 2.87 23.20 -5.02
C GLY A 164 4.10 23.77 -5.74
N TYR A 165 4.50 23.20 -6.88
CA TYR A 165 5.66 23.67 -7.63
C TYR A 165 5.31 24.87 -8.51
N GLU A 166 5.93 26.03 -8.25
CA GLU A 166 5.62 27.28 -8.92
C GLU A 166 5.85 27.20 -10.44
N GLY A 167 4.88 27.70 -11.23
CA GLY A 167 4.95 27.70 -12.69
C GLY A 167 4.82 26.34 -13.37
N CYS A 168 4.39 25.31 -12.63
CA CYS A 168 4.18 23.94 -13.11
C CYS A 168 2.77 23.48 -12.76
N PHE A 169 2.22 22.55 -13.56
CA PHE A 169 1.03 21.76 -13.21
C PHE A 169 -0.26 22.58 -12.98
N GLU A 170 -0.39 23.75 -13.60
CA GLU A 170 -1.55 24.66 -13.43
C GLU A 170 -2.89 23.99 -13.81
N ASN A 171 -2.85 23.04 -14.74
CA ASN A 171 -4.02 22.30 -15.22
C ASN A 171 -3.95 20.81 -14.87
N LEU A 172 -3.10 20.41 -13.92
CA LEU A 172 -2.98 19.02 -13.50
C LEU A 172 -4.32 18.54 -12.91
N THR A 173 -4.79 17.40 -13.42
CA THR A 173 -6.05 16.77 -13.01
C THR A 173 -5.80 15.61 -12.05
N LEU A 174 -6.80 15.28 -11.23
CA LEU A 174 -6.74 14.08 -10.39
C LEU A 174 -6.59 12.80 -11.23
N THR A 175 -7.24 12.72 -12.39
CA THR A 175 -7.12 11.55 -13.29
C THR A 175 -5.69 11.36 -13.80
N GLN A 176 -4.95 12.44 -14.08
CA GLN A 176 -3.52 12.31 -14.43
C GLN A 176 -2.69 11.77 -13.25
N CYS A 177 -3.01 12.17 -12.02
CA CYS A 177 -2.35 11.67 -10.82
C CYS A 177 -2.70 10.19 -10.53
N GLU A 178 -3.96 9.80 -10.71
CA GLU A 178 -4.41 8.41 -10.61
C GLU A 178 -3.64 7.52 -11.59
N VAL A 179 -3.45 7.98 -12.84
CA VAL A 179 -2.65 7.25 -13.84
C VAL A 179 -1.21 7.05 -13.38
N VAL A 180 -0.58 8.08 -12.79
CA VAL A 180 0.79 7.95 -12.27
C VAL A 180 0.87 6.89 -11.17
N VAL A 181 -0.05 6.94 -10.20
CA VAL A 181 -0.10 6.01 -9.07
C VAL A 181 -0.33 4.57 -9.54
N GLU A 182 -1.28 4.36 -10.46
CA GLU A 182 -1.54 3.05 -11.08
C GLU A 182 -0.31 2.50 -11.81
N VAL A 183 0.41 3.37 -12.53
CA VAL A 183 1.63 2.97 -13.23
C VAL A 183 2.74 2.59 -12.26
N LEU A 184 2.96 3.38 -11.20
CA LEU A 184 3.95 3.07 -10.16
C LEU A 184 3.66 1.71 -9.52
N GLU A 185 2.41 1.49 -9.13
CA GLU A 185 2.01 0.22 -8.54
C GLU A 185 2.21 -0.95 -9.52
N ARG A 186 1.78 -0.79 -10.78
CA ARG A 186 1.87 -1.87 -11.75
C ARG A 186 3.32 -2.19 -12.13
N LEU A 187 4.15 -1.18 -12.33
CA LEU A 187 5.56 -1.37 -12.65
C LEU A 187 6.35 -1.89 -11.46
N GLY A 188 6.00 -1.53 -10.22
CA GLY A 188 6.51 -2.19 -9.02
C GLY A 188 6.22 -3.69 -9.00
N GLN A 189 4.98 -4.10 -9.30
CA GLN A 189 4.64 -5.53 -9.42
C GLN A 189 5.42 -6.25 -10.53
N VAL A 190 5.77 -5.55 -11.62
CA VAL A 190 6.60 -6.10 -12.70
C VAL A 190 8.05 -6.23 -12.25
N ALA A 191 8.63 -5.17 -11.68
CA ALA A 191 10.02 -5.11 -11.27
C ALA A 191 10.37 -6.17 -10.22
N PHE A 192 9.46 -6.40 -9.27
CA PHE A 192 9.67 -7.29 -8.13
C PHE A 192 9.09 -8.69 -8.30
N ARG A 193 8.68 -9.07 -9.52
CA ARG A 193 8.07 -10.39 -9.76
C ARG A 193 9.04 -11.54 -9.54
N ASP A 194 10.20 -11.43 -10.19
CA ASP A 194 11.18 -12.51 -10.29
C ASP A 194 12.46 -12.22 -9.49
N ASP A 195 12.63 -10.97 -9.04
CA ASP A 195 13.77 -10.48 -8.28
C ASP A 195 13.29 -9.76 -7.00
N PRO A 196 13.66 -10.22 -5.79
CA PRO A 196 13.29 -9.56 -4.54
C PRO A 196 13.89 -8.17 -4.35
N ASP A 197 15.01 -7.86 -5.02
CA ASP A 197 15.65 -6.54 -4.97
C ASP A 197 15.14 -5.59 -6.07
N GLY A 198 14.40 -6.15 -7.04
CA GLY A 198 13.75 -5.46 -8.14
C GLY A 198 14.62 -5.35 -9.39
N SER A 199 14.02 -5.56 -10.56
CA SER A 199 14.70 -5.36 -11.84
C SER A 199 15.08 -3.89 -12.05
N GLU A 200 16.37 -3.59 -11.97
CA GLU A 200 16.92 -2.23 -12.16
C GLU A 200 16.42 -1.61 -13.47
N SER A 201 16.45 -2.37 -14.58
CA SER A 201 15.94 -1.89 -15.87
C SER A 201 14.45 -1.52 -15.87
N VAL A 202 13.62 -2.21 -15.09
CA VAL A 202 12.18 -1.88 -15.00
C VAL A 202 11.97 -0.67 -14.10
N ILE A 203 12.77 -0.53 -13.04
CA ILE A 203 12.73 0.63 -12.13
C ILE A 203 13.17 1.90 -12.87
N ASP A 204 14.20 1.82 -13.71
CA ASP A 204 14.66 2.94 -14.54
C ASP A 204 13.60 3.38 -15.57
N GLU A 205 12.95 2.40 -16.21
CA GLU A 205 11.83 2.67 -17.14
C GLU A 205 10.61 3.25 -16.40
N MET A 206 10.33 2.79 -15.18
CA MET A 206 9.29 3.35 -14.33
C MET A 206 9.54 4.83 -14.02
N ARG A 207 10.78 5.18 -13.64
CA ARG A 207 11.19 6.57 -13.42
C ARG A 207 11.05 7.39 -14.69
N THR A 208 11.62 6.90 -15.80
CA THR A 208 11.56 7.57 -17.10
C THR A 208 10.12 7.84 -17.55
N LEU A 209 9.23 6.86 -17.41
CA LEU A 209 7.84 6.97 -17.80
C LEU A 209 7.10 8.02 -16.96
N VAL A 210 7.25 7.99 -15.63
CA VAL A 210 6.54 8.94 -14.75
C VAL A 210 7.04 10.37 -14.98
N HIS A 211 8.36 10.57 -15.10
CA HIS A 211 8.92 11.88 -15.44
C HIS A 211 8.42 12.37 -16.80
N GLY A 212 8.46 11.51 -17.83
CA GLY A 212 8.02 11.87 -19.17
C GLY A 212 6.54 12.20 -19.26
N TYR A 213 5.68 11.43 -18.56
CA TYR A 213 4.25 11.68 -18.51
C TYR A 213 3.93 12.99 -17.79
N LEU A 214 4.53 13.24 -16.62
CA LEU A 214 4.31 14.46 -15.87
C LEU A 214 4.84 15.70 -16.59
N ALA A 215 5.97 15.60 -17.30
CA ALA A 215 6.49 16.71 -18.12
C ALA A 215 5.51 17.17 -19.22
N VAL A 216 4.64 16.27 -19.72
CA VAL A 216 3.56 16.62 -20.68
C VAL A 216 2.33 17.19 -19.96
N CYS A 217 2.17 16.89 -18.67
CA CYS A 217 1.09 17.40 -17.82
C CYS A 217 1.42 18.73 -17.13
N GLN A 218 2.69 19.18 -17.24
CA GLN A 218 3.20 20.42 -16.64
C GLN A 218 2.51 21.67 -17.20
#